data_AF-A0A9P7Y4K8-F1
#
_entry.id   AF-A0A9P7Y4K8-F1
#
_cell.length_a   1.000
_cell.length_b   1.000
_cell.length_c   1.000
_cell.angle_alpha   90.00
_cell.angle_beta   90.00
_cell.angle_gamma   90.00
#
_symmetry.space_group_name_H-M   'P 1'
#
loop_
_entity.id
_entity.type
_entity.pdbx_description
1 polymer ?
#
loop_
_entity_poly.entity_id
_entity_poly.type
_entity_poly.pdbx_seq_one_letter_code
_entity_poly.pdbx_strand_id
1 'polypeptide(L)'
;MATSESSRSTFKANNFISIHDLTPEGRTLWVSSSVTDCLGYTPEEFLQVTTYGILHPDDHEPASVTHREHVLNDMIATQIVLRFKAKDGSYVATTSFFSLCYDFIINCTTVVDPAARCPLVS
;
A
#
# COMPACT_ATOMS: atom_id res chain seq x y z
N MET A 1 -0.51 39.72 -24.07
CA MET A 1 -1.35 38.53 -24.28
C MET A 1 -0.68 37.39 -23.54
N ALA A 2 -1.22 36.98 -22.40
CA ALA A 2 -0.66 35.91 -21.57
C ALA A 2 -0.97 34.56 -22.23
N THR A 3 0.06 33.73 -22.42
CA THR A 3 -0.04 32.36 -22.90
C THR A 3 -0.68 31.51 -21.80
N SER A 4 -1.81 30.88 -22.11
CA SER A 4 -2.51 29.94 -21.24
C SER A 4 -1.63 28.72 -20.95
N GLU A 5 -1.27 28.51 -19.69
CA GLU A 5 -0.71 27.24 -19.21
C GLU A 5 -1.77 26.15 -19.36
N SER A 6 -1.51 25.21 -20.27
CA SER A 6 -2.28 23.98 -20.42
C SER A 6 -2.07 23.15 -19.15
N SER A 7 -3.12 23.04 -18.32
CA SER A 7 -3.10 22.20 -17.11
C SER A 7 -2.92 20.74 -17.54
N ARG A 8 -1.70 20.22 -17.41
CA ARG A 8 -1.42 18.80 -17.55
C ARG A 8 -2.18 18.11 -16.42
N SER A 9 -3.31 17.48 -16.73
CA SER A 9 -4.04 16.64 -15.78
C SER A 9 -3.09 15.53 -15.33
N THR A 10 -2.42 15.71 -14.20
CA THR A 10 -1.59 14.68 -13.58
C THR A 10 -2.52 13.53 -13.22
N PHE A 11 -2.35 12.38 -13.88
CA PHE A 11 -3.04 11.16 -13.48
C PHE A 11 -2.67 10.85 -12.03
N LYS A 12 -3.63 10.95 -11.12
CA LYS A 12 -3.48 10.60 -9.71
C LYS A 12 -4.12 9.23 -9.52
N ALA A 13 -3.29 8.18 -9.53
CA ALA A 13 -3.74 6.86 -9.09
C ALA A 13 -4.15 6.94 -7.62
N ASN A 14 -5.18 6.18 -7.22
CA ASN A 14 -5.58 6.08 -5.82
C ASN A 14 -4.63 5.13 -5.09
N ASN A 15 -3.42 5.61 -4.82
CA ASN A 15 -2.35 4.84 -4.21
C ASN A 15 -1.53 5.66 -3.19
N PHE A 16 -0.78 4.94 -2.37
CA PHE A 16 0.18 5.51 -1.45
C PHE A 16 1.44 4.66 -1.38
N ILE A 17 2.54 5.30 -0.98
CA ILE A 17 3.82 4.65 -0.75
C ILE A 17 4.05 4.58 0.74
N SER A 18 4.58 3.46 1.20
CA SER A 18 4.98 3.22 2.58
C SER A 18 6.34 2.56 2.63
N ILE A 19 7.11 2.83 3.68
CA ILE A 19 8.38 2.19 3.96
C ILE A 19 8.22 1.42 5.26
N HIS A 20 8.67 0.17 5.27
CA HIS A 20 8.58 -0.73 6.42
C HIS A 20 9.96 -1.23 6.82
N ASP A 21 10.18 -1.47 8.11
CA ASP A 21 11.34 -2.24 8.56
C ASP A 21 11.20 -3.72 8.19
N LEU A 22 12.30 -4.46 8.32
CA LEU A 22 12.35 -5.89 7.97
C LEU A 22 11.91 -6.81 9.11
N THR A 23 11.39 -6.26 10.21
CA THR A 23 10.99 -7.09 11.35
C THR A 23 9.70 -7.86 11.00
N PRO A 24 9.42 -8.99 11.67
CA PRO A 24 8.18 -9.72 11.43
C PRO A 24 6.91 -8.88 11.60
N GLU A 25 6.97 -7.82 12.40
CA GLU A 25 5.89 -6.87 12.65
C GLU A 25 5.71 -5.83 11.53
N GLY A 26 6.70 -5.68 10.64
CA GLY A 26 6.66 -4.81 9.46
C GLY A 26 6.28 -3.36 9.79
N ARG A 27 6.94 -2.76 10.79
CA ARG A 27 6.57 -1.44 11.30
C ARG A 27 6.76 -0.39 10.21
N THR A 28 5.77 0.48 10.06
CA THR A 28 5.84 1.57 9.09
C THR A 28 6.79 2.65 9.58
N LEU A 29 7.87 2.87 8.83
CA LEU A 29 8.89 3.90 9.06
C LEU A 29 8.50 5.23 8.42
N TRP A 30 7.78 5.16 7.30
CA TRP A 30 7.31 6.33 6.56
C TRP A 30 6.09 5.99 5.71
N VAL A 31 5.24 6.99 5.45
CA VAL A 31 4.11 6.86 4.54
C VAL A 31 3.84 8.19 3.81
N SER A 32 3.41 8.12 2.56
CA SER A 32 3.03 9.30 1.78
C SER A 32 1.70 9.89 2.27
N SER A 33 1.52 11.21 2.10
CA SER A 33 0.29 11.91 2.51
C SER A 33 -0.99 11.41 1.81
N SER A 34 -0.85 10.77 0.65
CA SER A 34 -1.95 10.16 -0.10
C SER A 34 -2.62 8.98 0.61
N VAL A 35 -2.04 8.46 1.70
CA VAL A 35 -2.72 7.47 2.57
C VAL A 35 -4.04 8.01 3.13
N THR A 36 -4.13 9.34 3.33
CA THR A 36 -5.36 10.03 3.75
C THR A 36 -6.49 9.82 2.74
N ASP A 37 -6.19 9.97 1.45
CA ASP A 37 -7.18 9.82 0.39
C ASP A 37 -7.59 8.34 0.20
N CYS A 38 -6.66 7.40 0.50
CA CYS A 38 -6.89 5.98 0.28
C CYS A 38 -7.60 5.28 1.46
N LEU A 39 -7.22 5.58 2.70
CA LEU A 39 -7.65 4.87 3.91
C LEU A 39 -8.19 5.79 5.01
N GLY A 40 -8.13 7.12 4.82
CA GLY A 40 -8.66 8.11 5.77
C GLY A 40 -7.76 8.42 6.97
N TYR A 41 -6.61 7.76 7.12
CA TYR A 41 -5.62 8.05 8.15
C TYR A 41 -4.74 9.22 7.76
N THR A 42 -4.37 10.08 8.71
CA THR A 42 -3.22 10.97 8.49
C THR A 42 -1.91 10.17 8.52
N PRO A 43 -0.82 10.64 7.92
CA PRO A 43 0.48 9.98 8.03
C PRO A 43 0.91 9.72 9.47
N GLU A 44 0.67 10.67 10.37
CA GLU A 44 1.00 10.56 11.79
C GLU A 44 0.21 9.44 12.46
N GLU A 45 -1.10 9.35 12.19
CA GLU A 45 -1.95 8.27 12.69
C GLU A 45 -1.53 6.91 12.14
N PHE A 46 -1.21 6.86 10.85
CA PHE A 46 -0.80 5.63 10.18
C PHE A 46 0.54 5.11 10.73
N LEU A 47 1.46 6.01 11.11
CA LEU A 47 2.72 5.64 11.76
C LEU A 47 2.53 5.10 13.19
N GLN A 48 1.40 5.36 13.85
CA GLN A 48 1.10 4.82 15.17
C GLN A 48 0.45 3.43 15.12
N VAL A 49 0.03 2.95 13.95
CA VAL A 49 -0.55 1.62 13.79
C VAL A 49 0.45 0.67 13.12
N THR A 50 0.41 -0.60 13.49
CA THR A 50 1.17 -1.63 12.77
C THR A 50 0.41 -2.03 11.53
N THR A 51 1.13 -2.40 10.46
CA THR A 51 0.50 -2.86 9.20
C THR A 51 -0.44 -4.04 9.46
N TYR A 52 -0.04 -5.01 10.30
CA TYR A 52 -0.90 -6.12 10.72
C TYR A 52 -2.09 -5.70 11.59
N GLY A 53 -1.98 -4.61 12.37
CA GLY A 53 -3.06 -4.10 13.21
C GLY A 53 -4.25 -3.55 12.43
N ILE A 54 -3.99 -3.07 11.21
CA ILE A 54 -5.03 -2.60 10.28
C ILE A 54 -5.29 -3.58 9.14
N LEU A 55 -4.59 -4.71 9.08
CA LEU A 55 -4.82 -5.73 8.07
C LEU A 55 -6.03 -6.61 8.45
N HIS A 56 -6.82 -7.02 7.47
CA HIS A 56 -7.90 -7.97 7.70
C HIS A 56 -7.35 -9.29 8.29
N PRO A 57 -7.99 -9.90 9.31
CA PRO A 57 -7.46 -11.09 9.99
C PRO A 57 -7.12 -12.26 9.05
N ASP A 58 -7.98 -12.53 8.07
CA ASP A 58 -7.74 -13.59 7.06
C ASP A 58 -6.49 -13.34 6.20
N ASP A 59 -6.04 -12.09 6.10
CA ASP A 59 -4.89 -11.71 5.28
C ASP A 59 -3.58 -11.71 6.10
N HIS A 60 -3.62 -11.94 7.42
CA HIS A 60 -2.43 -11.93 8.30
C HIS A 60 -1.42 -13.00 7.92
N GLU A 61 -1.86 -14.25 7.80
CA GLU A 61 -0.98 -15.39 7.49
C GLU A 61 -0.41 -15.30 6.05
N PRO A 62 -1.23 -15.03 5.00
CA PRO A 62 -0.69 -14.80 3.67
C PRO A 62 0.34 -13.66 3.62
N ALA A 63 0.08 -12.54 4.31
CA ALA A 63 0.99 -11.41 4.33
C ALA A 63 2.30 -11.75 5.06
N SER A 64 2.23 -12.43 6.21
CA SER A 64 3.41 -12.78 7.01
C SER A 64 4.33 -13.76 6.26
N VAL A 65 3.75 -14.78 5.61
CA VAL A 65 4.50 -15.74 4.79
C VAL A 65 5.14 -15.01 3.61
N THR A 66 4.37 -14.18 2.90
CA THR A 66 4.87 -13.44 1.72
C THR A 66 5.99 -12.48 2.11
N HIS A 67 5.84 -11.73 3.20
CA HIS A 67 6.88 -10.86 3.74
C HIS A 67 8.15 -11.63 4.10
N ARG A 68 8.01 -12.74 4.85
CA ARG A 68 9.13 -13.58 5.25
C ARG A 68 9.88 -14.15 4.05
N GLU A 69 9.18 -14.71 3.06
CA GLU A 69 9.80 -15.24 1.85
C GLU A 69 10.46 -14.13 1.02
N HIS A 70 9.86 -12.93 0.96
CA HIS A 70 10.43 -11.80 0.25
C HIS A 70 11.79 -11.36 0.84
N VAL A 71 11.86 -11.26 2.16
CA VAL A 71 13.08 -10.90 2.89
C VAL A 71 14.13 -12.01 2.83
N LEU A 72 13.75 -13.26 3.09
CA LEU A 72 14.71 -14.38 3.16
C LEU A 72 15.31 -14.74 1.80
N ASN A 73 14.57 -14.54 0.71
CA ASN A 73 15.02 -14.90 -0.63
C ASN A 73 15.50 -13.70 -1.45
N ASP A 74 15.66 -12.51 -0.84
CA ASP A 74 16.14 -11.28 -1.51
C ASP A 74 15.35 -10.96 -2.80
N MET A 75 14.02 -11.02 -2.68
CA MET A 75 13.13 -10.89 -3.83
C MET A 75 13.07 -9.45 -4.33
N ILE A 76 13.19 -9.27 -5.66
CA ILE A 76 13.17 -7.93 -6.29
C ILE A 76 11.83 -7.22 -6.07
N ALA A 77 10.72 -7.95 -6.24
CA ALA A 77 9.38 -7.42 -6.08
C ALA A 77 8.40 -8.55 -5.76
N THR A 78 7.38 -8.27 -4.97
CA THR A 78 6.26 -9.17 -4.74
C THR A 78 4.96 -8.39 -4.75
N GLN A 79 3.93 -9.00 -5.33
CA GLN A 79 2.58 -8.46 -5.39
C GLN A 79 1.65 -9.33 -4.57
N ILE A 80 0.80 -8.71 -3.76
CA ILE A 80 -0.25 -9.38 -3.01
C ILE A 80 -1.49 -8.49 -2.93
N VAL A 81 -2.67 -9.10 -2.90
CA VAL A 81 -3.93 -8.39 -2.62
C VAL A 81 -4.25 -8.54 -1.15
N LEU A 82 -4.46 -7.40 -0.48
CA LEU A 82 -4.70 -7.30 0.96
C LEU A 82 -5.87 -6.37 1.24
N ARG A 83 -6.61 -6.64 2.31
CA ARG A 83 -7.69 -5.76 2.79
C ARG A 83 -7.20 -4.96 3.98
N PHE A 84 -7.02 -3.67 3.79
CA PHE A 84 -6.71 -2.75 4.89
C PHE A 84 -8.01 -2.19 5.49
N LYS A 85 -8.06 -2.11 6.81
CA LYS A 85 -9.10 -1.42 7.55
C LYS A 85 -8.87 0.08 7.40
N ALA A 86 -9.82 0.78 6.79
CA ALA A 86 -9.84 2.23 6.76
C ALA A 86 -10.23 2.81 8.13
N LYS A 87 -10.00 4.10 8.32
CA LYS A 87 -10.28 4.81 9.58
C LYS A 87 -11.75 4.75 10.00
N ASP A 88 -12.67 4.67 9.04
CA ASP A 88 -14.11 4.53 9.28
C ASP A 88 -14.52 3.10 9.70
N GLY A 89 -13.58 2.15 9.70
CA GLY A 89 -13.78 0.76 10.06
C GLY A 89 -14.13 -0.17 8.90
N SER A 90 -14.33 0.37 7.68
CA SER A 90 -14.54 -0.44 6.48
C SER A 90 -13.24 -1.12 6.04
N TYR A 91 -13.35 -2.20 5.26
CA TYR A 91 -12.20 -2.86 4.66
C TYR A 91 -12.08 -2.50 3.19
N VAL A 92 -10.92 -1.94 2.82
CA VAL A 92 -10.58 -1.52 1.47
C VAL A 92 -9.65 -2.57 0.87
N ALA A 93 -10.08 -3.21 -0.22
CA ALA A 93 -9.22 -4.11 -0.99
C ALA A 93 -8.14 -3.28 -1.70
N THR A 94 -6.90 -3.74 -1.60
CA THR A 94 -5.74 -3.07 -2.17
C THR A 94 -4.80 -4.08 -2.79
N THR A 95 -4.05 -3.65 -3.79
CA THR A 95 -2.90 -4.38 -4.32
C THR A 95 -1.65 -3.71 -3.77
N SER A 96 -0.86 -4.48 -3.01
CA SER A 96 0.42 -4.05 -2.47
C SER A 96 1.56 -4.64 -3.30
N PHE A 97 2.44 -3.76 -3.77
CA PHE A 97 3.69 -4.12 -4.44
C PHE A 97 4.83 -3.70 -3.56
N PHE A 98 5.60 -4.65 -3.08
CA PHE A 98 6.73 -4.34 -2.22
C PHE A 98 8.04 -4.92 -2.72
N SER A 99 9.11 -4.15 -2.50
CA SER A 99 10.47 -4.42 -2.94
C SER A 99 11.43 -4.19 -1.77
N LEU A 100 12.31 -5.15 -1.55
CA LEU A 100 13.41 -5.04 -0.61
C LEU A 100 14.40 -4.00 -1.14
N CYS A 101 14.66 -2.97 -0.36
CA CYS A 101 15.53 -1.85 -0.69
C CYS A 101 16.49 -1.64 0.47
N TYR A 102 17.73 -2.12 0.30
CA TYR A 102 18.76 -2.04 1.33
C TYR A 102 18.33 -2.75 2.63
N ASP A 103 18.04 -2.03 3.71
CA ASP A 103 17.60 -2.55 5.01
C ASP A 103 16.13 -2.23 5.34
N PHE A 104 15.33 -1.90 4.33
CA PHE A 104 13.90 -1.64 4.45
C PHE A 104 13.11 -2.13 3.23
N ILE A 105 11.80 -2.19 3.35
CA ILE A 105 10.89 -2.50 2.24
C ILE A 105 10.18 -1.24 1.80
N ILE A 106 10.18 -0.96 0.50
CA ILE A 106 9.28 0.04 -0.10
C ILE A 106 8.04 -0.69 -0.60
N ASN A 107 6.87 -0.25 -0.15
CA ASN A 107 5.57 -0.78 -0.56
C ASN A 107 4.74 0.31 -1.26
N CYS A 108 4.29 0.04 -2.48
CA CYS A 108 3.29 0.81 -3.19
C CYS A 108 1.94 0.11 -3.09
N THR A 109 0.99 0.73 -2.41
CA THR A 109 -0.36 0.17 -2.20
C THR A 109 -1.36 0.95 -3.03
N THR A 110 -2.05 0.24 -3.93
CA THR A 110 -3.08 0.80 -4.80
C THR A 110 -4.44 0.26 -4.41
N VAL A 111 -5.42 1.14 -4.22
CA VAL A 111 -6.81 0.75 -3.96
C VAL A 111 -7.36 0.00 -5.17
N VAL A 112 -7.91 -1.19 -4.93
CA VAL A 112 -8.61 -1.96 -5.96
C VAL A 112 -10.00 -1.37 -6.08
N ASP A 113 -10.29 -0.78 -7.24
CA ASP A 113 -11.65 -0.37 -7.57
C ASP A 113 -12.53 -1.62 -7.79
N PRO A 114 -13.57 -1.86 -6.96
CA PRO A 114 -14.45 -3.01 -7.14
C PRO A 114 -15.26 -2.95 -8.45
N ALA A 115 -15.38 -1.78 -9.09
CA ALA A 115 -16.01 -1.62 -10.39
C ALA A 115 -15.04 -1.78 -11.58
N ALA A 116 -13.73 -1.77 -11.33
CA ALA A 116 -12.72 -1.97 -12.37
C ALA A 116 -12.74 -3.42 -12.85
N ARG A 117 -13.37 -3.65 -14.00
CA ARG A 117 -13.21 -4.91 -14.73
C ARG A 117 -11.77 -5.02 -15.18
N CYS A 118 -11.13 -6.16 -14.93
CA CYS A 118 -9.88 -6.50 -15.62
C CYS A 118 -10.17 -6.51 -17.14
N PRO A 119 -9.54 -5.65 -17.95
CA PRO A 119 -9.79 -5.63 -19.39
C PRO A 119 -9.23 -6.86 -20.12
N LEU A 120 -8.57 -7.78 -19.40
CA LEU A 120 -7.86 -8.93 -19.96
C LEU A 120 -8.48 -10.29 -19.64
N VAL A 121 -9.72 -10.33 -19.12
CA VAL A 121 -10.46 -11.60 -18.98
C VAL A 121 -11.68 -11.55 -19.90
N SER A 122 -11.49 -12.05 -21.12
CA SER A 122 -12.53 -12.41 -22.08
C SER A 122 -12.91 -13.87 -21.95
#